data_AF-A0AA35Z0R0-F1
#
_entry.id   AF-A0AA35Z0R0-F1
#
_cell.length_a   1.000
_cell.length_b   1.000
_cell.length_c   1.000
_cell.angle_alpha   90.00
_cell.angle_beta   90.00
_cell.angle_gamma   90.00
#
_symmetry.space_group_name_H-M   'P 1'
#
loop_
_entity.id
_entity.type
_entity.pdbx_description
1 polymer ?
#
loop_
_entity_poly.entity_id
_entity_poly.type
_entity_poly.pdbx_seq_one_letter_code
_entity_poly.pdbx_strand_id
1 'polypeptide(L)'
;MRLYVYVLEGRDWVVQDSFVKLRVGKFKSRTRVLKNTKNPIWNEEFAFRVHSLEDDELIVSVYHRDDESIGFFHNGSRDLVGRVRIPLWSVAAEESHHLPPTWFSIETHKSRKSINKECGKILLALSLHGRGHDISNVHQFSLQPIITNGSSDEHDGRQSPTHESNTSKSPKKMMKAIAGRFEKLFSKHDESSIKYDSSDLPTTSSDNGESTEESTFTTTFEESMETMESADEGRETPENLHGGVLIDETYVIHPKDLNHLLFAPDSQFRKDLATSQGTKDVHESPWTWESDKMSSLTRTVTYTKAATRLVKANRVTEEQTYIKANRKEFCVLVKVNTPDVPYGSTFRIELLYKITQGPHHEGDETSRITISWGITFHQSTMMKGMIEGGAKQGLKESFDQFTGLLGQRVKPVNQLTVLDKDQTLEALRNDHQSDWELAVGYFCNFTVLSTVFMVVYAFVHIVLCEPNRIQGLELKA
;
A
#
# COMPACT_ATOMS: atom_id res chain seq x y z
N MET A 1 -23.73 -6.31 -4.58
CA MET A 1 -22.31 -6.16 -4.15
C MET A 1 -21.49 -5.50 -5.27
N ARG A 2 -20.20 -5.20 -5.08
CA ARG A 2 -19.27 -4.79 -6.15
C ARG A 2 -18.14 -5.82 -6.28
N LEU A 3 -17.78 -6.15 -7.51
CA LEU A 3 -16.58 -6.91 -7.85
C LEU A 3 -15.56 -5.96 -8.46
N TYR A 4 -14.36 -5.93 -7.92
CA TYR A 4 -13.18 -5.33 -8.53
C TYR A 4 -12.36 -6.43 -9.22
N VAL A 5 -11.95 -6.17 -10.46
CA VAL A 5 -11.19 -7.09 -11.31
C VAL A 5 -9.93 -6.39 -11.76
N TYR A 6 -8.79 -6.86 -11.26
CA TYR A 6 -7.47 -6.37 -11.63
C TYR A 6 -6.90 -7.27 -12.73
N VAL A 7 -6.74 -6.73 -13.93
CA VAL A 7 -6.11 -7.40 -15.07
C VAL A 7 -4.64 -6.98 -15.11
N LEU A 8 -3.77 -7.86 -14.59
CA LEU A 8 -2.36 -7.55 -14.37
C LEU A 8 -1.56 -7.81 -15.65
N GLU A 9 -1.38 -9.09 -16.00
CA GLU A 9 -0.57 -9.51 -17.16
C GLU A 9 -1.14 -10.74 -17.87
N GLY A 10 -0.87 -10.84 -19.16
CA GLY A 10 -1.01 -12.06 -19.96
C GLY A 10 0.36 -12.67 -20.21
N ARG A 11 0.44 -14.00 -20.27
CA ARG A 11 1.70 -14.72 -20.49
C ARG A 11 1.55 -15.90 -21.44
N ASP A 12 2.53 -16.06 -22.32
CA ASP A 12 2.63 -17.14 -23.31
C ASP A 12 1.44 -17.17 -24.30
N TRP A 13 0.95 -15.99 -24.70
CA TRP A 13 -0.20 -15.88 -25.59
C TRP A 13 0.13 -16.27 -27.03
N VAL A 14 -0.81 -16.96 -27.68
CA VAL A 14 -0.65 -17.44 -29.07
C VAL A 14 -0.68 -16.32 -30.11
N VAL A 15 -1.18 -15.13 -29.76
CA VAL A 15 -1.25 -13.93 -30.61
C VAL A 15 -0.52 -12.74 -29.97
N GLN A 16 -0.15 -11.77 -30.81
CA GLN A 16 0.25 -10.42 -30.38
C GLN A 16 -0.96 -9.47 -30.43
N ASP A 17 -0.73 -8.18 -30.17
CA ASP A 17 -1.68 -7.07 -30.40
C ASP A 17 -3.07 -7.33 -29.81
N SER A 18 -3.07 -7.81 -28.57
CA SER A 18 -4.25 -8.41 -27.94
C SER A 18 -4.85 -7.55 -26.83
N PHE A 19 -6.11 -7.81 -26.50
CA PHE A 19 -6.82 -7.17 -25.39
C PHE A 19 -7.84 -8.10 -24.75
N VAL A 20 -8.20 -7.79 -23.51
CA VAL A 20 -9.15 -8.54 -22.71
C VAL A 20 -10.50 -7.83 -22.74
N LYS A 21 -11.59 -8.55 -23.00
CA LYS A 21 -12.96 -8.11 -22.70
C LYS A 21 -13.44 -8.86 -21.46
N LEU A 22 -13.79 -8.10 -20.43
CA LEU A 22 -14.41 -8.59 -19.20
C LEU A 22 -15.93 -8.48 -19.30
N ARG A 23 -16.66 -9.39 -18.67
CA ARG A 23 -18.12 -9.34 -18.55
C ARG A 23 -18.59 -9.95 -17.25
N VAL A 24 -19.53 -9.27 -16.58
CA VAL A 24 -20.31 -9.79 -15.44
C VAL A 24 -21.79 -9.52 -15.76
N GLY A 25 -22.57 -10.60 -15.88
CA GLY A 25 -23.93 -10.53 -16.39
C GLY A 25 -24.03 -9.76 -17.73
N LYS A 26 -24.80 -8.66 -17.73
CA LYS A 26 -24.98 -7.77 -18.90
C LYS A 26 -23.86 -6.74 -19.10
N PHE A 27 -23.08 -6.43 -18.07
CA PHE A 27 -22.06 -5.38 -18.10
C PHE A 27 -20.77 -5.89 -18.74
N LYS A 28 -20.10 -5.04 -19.53
CA LYS A 28 -18.90 -5.38 -20.31
C LYS A 28 -17.89 -4.25 -20.26
N SER A 29 -16.62 -4.59 -20.07
CA SER A 29 -15.48 -3.65 -20.11
C SER A 29 -14.35 -4.25 -20.95
N ARG A 30 -13.33 -3.47 -21.32
CA ARG A 30 -12.15 -3.97 -22.03
C ARG A 30 -10.87 -3.25 -21.63
N THR A 31 -9.74 -3.95 -21.70
CA THR A 31 -8.41 -3.35 -21.58
C THR A 31 -8.00 -2.57 -22.82
N ARG A 32 -6.94 -1.77 -22.69
CA ARG A 32 -6.19 -1.20 -23.82
C ARG A 32 -5.56 -2.32 -24.65
N VAL A 33 -5.28 -2.06 -25.93
CA VAL A 33 -4.46 -2.98 -26.73
C VAL A 33 -3.01 -2.57 -26.59
N LEU A 34 -2.16 -3.50 -26.17
CA LEU A 34 -0.71 -3.32 -26.16
C LEU A 34 -0.16 -3.95 -27.45
N LYS A 35 0.55 -3.15 -28.26
CA LYS A 35 1.12 -3.60 -29.54
C LYS A 35 2.45 -4.33 -29.33
N ASN A 36 2.78 -5.22 -30.26
CA ASN A 36 4.02 -5.99 -30.39
C ASN A 36 4.41 -6.82 -29.14
N THR A 37 3.43 -7.41 -28.43
CA THR A 37 3.72 -8.29 -27.28
C THR A 37 2.79 -9.51 -27.17
N LYS A 38 3.38 -10.66 -26.80
CA LYS A 38 2.69 -11.90 -26.38
C LYS A 38 2.62 -12.04 -24.85
N ASN A 39 3.29 -11.15 -24.14
CA ASN A 39 3.29 -11.05 -22.69
C ASN A 39 2.86 -9.63 -22.28
N PRO A 40 1.61 -9.24 -22.59
CA PRO A 40 1.09 -7.91 -22.27
C PRO A 40 0.95 -7.68 -20.77
N ILE A 41 1.41 -6.53 -20.27
CA ILE A 41 1.24 -6.09 -18.88
C ILE A 41 0.35 -4.85 -18.89
N TRP A 42 -0.90 -5.00 -18.46
CA TRP A 42 -1.89 -3.91 -18.46
C TRP A 42 -1.91 -3.13 -17.16
N ASN A 43 -1.92 -3.84 -16.03
CA ASN A 43 -2.24 -3.26 -14.72
C ASN A 43 -3.52 -2.40 -14.75
N GLU A 44 -4.59 -2.91 -15.36
CA GLU A 44 -5.88 -2.22 -15.50
C GLU A 44 -6.94 -2.77 -14.52
N GLU A 45 -7.68 -1.88 -13.87
CA GLU A 45 -8.76 -2.22 -12.92
C GLU A 45 -10.15 -1.99 -13.54
N PHE A 46 -11.10 -2.88 -13.23
CA PHE A 46 -12.50 -2.75 -13.64
C PHE A 46 -13.45 -3.08 -12.48
N ALA A 47 -14.43 -2.20 -12.25
CA ALA A 47 -15.47 -2.41 -11.24
C ALA A 47 -16.81 -2.85 -11.89
N PHE A 48 -17.42 -3.90 -11.35
CA PHE A 48 -18.72 -4.43 -11.78
C PHE A 48 -19.71 -4.48 -10.62
N ARG A 49 -20.99 -4.23 -10.90
CA ARG A 49 -22.09 -4.46 -9.95
C ARG A 49 -22.52 -5.93 -10.04
N VAL A 50 -22.44 -6.63 -8.91
CA VAL A 50 -22.86 -8.02 -8.75
C VAL A 50 -24.27 -8.06 -8.18
N HIS A 51 -25.15 -8.89 -8.75
CA HIS A 51 -26.54 -9.07 -8.36
C HIS A 51 -26.77 -10.38 -7.61
N SER A 52 -26.15 -11.48 -8.05
CA SER A 52 -26.21 -12.81 -7.39
C SER A 52 -24.81 -13.40 -7.31
N LEU A 53 -24.39 -13.89 -6.14
CA LEU A 53 -23.09 -14.56 -6.00
C LEU A 53 -23.09 -15.99 -6.54
N GLU A 54 -24.26 -16.64 -6.54
CA GLU A 54 -24.44 -18.02 -6.99
C GLU A 54 -24.51 -18.08 -8.51
N ASP A 55 -25.20 -17.11 -9.15
CA ASP A 55 -25.43 -17.08 -10.60
C ASP A 55 -24.45 -16.20 -11.40
N ASP A 56 -23.96 -15.09 -10.83
CA ASP A 56 -23.03 -14.23 -11.58
C ASP A 56 -21.63 -14.88 -11.67
N GLU A 57 -21.03 -14.71 -12.84
CA GLU A 57 -19.67 -15.14 -13.16
C GLU A 57 -18.90 -13.99 -13.81
N LEU A 58 -17.60 -13.94 -13.56
CA LEU A 58 -16.67 -13.14 -14.34
C LEU A 58 -16.24 -13.93 -15.58
N ILE A 59 -16.66 -13.45 -16.75
CA ILE A 59 -16.21 -13.95 -18.04
C ILE A 59 -15.06 -13.07 -18.52
N VAL A 60 -13.88 -13.68 -18.69
CA VAL A 60 -12.67 -13.02 -19.19
C VAL A 60 -12.36 -13.59 -20.57
N SER A 61 -12.41 -12.76 -21.61
CA SER A 61 -12.27 -13.19 -23.01
C SER A 61 -11.16 -12.43 -23.71
N VAL A 62 -10.18 -13.14 -24.27
CA VAL A 62 -9.04 -12.57 -24.98
C VAL A 62 -9.36 -12.40 -26.46
N TYR A 63 -9.08 -11.23 -27.02
CA TYR A 63 -9.25 -10.91 -28.43
C TYR A 63 -7.94 -10.43 -29.05
N HIS A 64 -7.71 -10.79 -30.30
CA HIS A 64 -6.69 -10.17 -31.15
C HIS A 64 -7.24 -8.86 -31.75
N ARG A 65 -6.40 -7.85 -31.93
CA ARG A 65 -6.70 -6.69 -32.79
C ARG A 65 -6.21 -7.03 -34.20
N ASP A 66 -7.16 -7.28 -35.09
CA ASP A 66 -6.89 -7.37 -36.52
C ASP A 66 -6.94 -5.96 -37.14
N ASP A 67 -5.77 -5.39 -37.47
CA ASP A 67 -5.63 -4.03 -38.04
C ASP A 67 -6.16 -3.97 -39.49
N GLU A 68 -6.39 -5.10 -40.17
CA GLU A 68 -6.94 -5.13 -41.55
C GLU A 68 -8.47 -5.03 -41.61
N SER A 69 -9.18 -5.08 -40.47
CA SER A 69 -10.66 -5.15 -40.44
C SER A 69 -11.38 -3.79 -40.51
N ILE A 70 -10.93 -2.90 -41.41
CA ILE A 70 -11.69 -1.71 -41.85
C ILE A 70 -12.81 -2.18 -42.80
N GLY A 71 -13.82 -2.86 -42.26
CA GLY A 71 -14.87 -3.53 -43.04
C GLY A 71 -16.22 -3.58 -42.32
N PHE A 72 -17.28 -3.14 -43.02
CA PHE A 72 -18.61 -2.85 -42.47
C PHE A 72 -19.47 -4.06 -42.01
N PHE A 73 -18.88 -5.27 -41.89
CA PHE A 73 -19.62 -6.49 -41.51
C PHE A 73 -18.80 -7.40 -40.57
N HIS A 74 -18.87 -7.14 -39.26
CA HIS A 74 -18.07 -7.88 -38.27
C HIS A 74 -18.86 -9.01 -37.59
N ASN A 75 -18.56 -10.26 -37.96
CA ASN A 75 -19.02 -11.44 -37.23
C ASN A 75 -18.08 -11.72 -36.04
N GLY A 76 -18.45 -11.22 -34.85
CA GLY A 76 -17.59 -11.10 -33.66
C GLY A 76 -17.08 -12.40 -33.01
N SER A 77 -17.08 -13.53 -33.74
CA SER A 77 -16.48 -14.80 -33.34
C SER A 77 -15.07 -15.05 -33.91
N ARG A 78 -14.61 -14.27 -34.90
CA ARG A 78 -13.33 -14.53 -35.59
C ARG A 78 -12.11 -14.13 -34.75
N ASP A 79 -12.22 -13.04 -34.00
CA ASP A 79 -11.08 -12.44 -33.28
C ASP A 79 -10.90 -12.99 -31.84
N LEU A 80 -11.78 -13.89 -31.38
CA LEU A 80 -11.74 -14.48 -30.04
C LEU A 80 -10.63 -15.55 -29.96
N VAL A 81 -9.58 -15.24 -29.20
CA VAL A 81 -8.46 -16.15 -28.93
C VAL A 81 -8.89 -17.25 -27.97
N GLY A 82 -9.52 -16.87 -26.85
CA GLY A 82 -9.99 -17.80 -25.82
C GLY A 82 -10.68 -17.11 -24.66
N ARG A 83 -11.11 -17.88 -23.66
CA ARG A 83 -11.86 -17.42 -22.50
C ARG A 83 -11.54 -18.22 -21.25
N VAL A 84 -11.67 -17.58 -20.08
CA VAL A 84 -11.90 -18.25 -18.79
C VAL A 84 -13.20 -17.71 -18.15
N ARG A 85 -13.83 -18.54 -17.32
CA ARG A 85 -15.08 -18.27 -16.58
C ARG A 85 -14.80 -18.50 -15.11
N ILE A 86 -15.02 -17.48 -14.27
CA ILE A 86 -14.70 -17.51 -12.85
C ILE A 86 -16.01 -17.26 -12.08
N PRO A 87 -16.59 -18.27 -11.42
CA PRO A 87 -17.80 -18.08 -10.61
C PRO A 87 -17.54 -17.11 -9.46
N LEU A 88 -18.47 -16.22 -9.13
CA LEU A 88 -18.22 -15.24 -8.06
C LEU A 88 -18.33 -15.85 -6.66
N TRP A 89 -19.07 -16.94 -6.48
CA TRP A 89 -19.07 -17.71 -5.23
C TRP A 89 -17.68 -18.21 -4.83
N SER A 90 -16.78 -18.54 -5.77
CA SER A 90 -15.44 -19.03 -5.43
C SER A 90 -14.53 -17.91 -4.92
N VAL A 91 -14.81 -16.65 -5.28
CA VAL A 91 -14.13 -15.47 -4.72
C VAL A 91 -14.73 -15.08 -3.37
N ALA A 92 -16.03 -15.33 -3.17
CA ALA A 92 -16.72 -15.10 -1.90
C ALA A 92 -16.41 -16.17 -0.84
N ALA A 93 -15.95 -17.36 -1.24
CA ALA A 93 -15.55 -18.44 -0.34
C ALA A 93 -14.16 -18.24 0.29
N GLU A 94 -13.35 -17.31 -0.23
CA GLU A 94 -12.05 -16.94 0.35
C GLU A 94 -12.26 -16.11 1.63
N GLU A 95 -11.48 -16.38 2.69
CA GLU A 95 -11.63 -15.75 4.02
C GLU A 95 -11.61 -14.21 4.00
N SER A 96 -10.94 -13.63 3.00
CA SER A 96 -10.81 -12.18 2.80
C SER A 96 -11.76 -11.59 1.75
N HIS A 97 -12.64 -12.41 1.16
CA HIS A 97 -13.42 -12.11 -0.06
C HIS A 97 -12.57 -11.57 -1.22
N HIS A 98 -11.27 -11.89 -1.21
CA HIS A 98 -10.26 -11.40 -2.13
C HIS A 98 -9.43 -12.57 -2.63
N LEU A 99 -9.44 -12.76 -3.95
CA LEU A 99 -8.54 -13.69 -4.61
C LEU A 99 -7.23 -12.95 -4.96
N PRO A 100 -6.08 -13.37 -4.40
CA PRO A 100 -4.78 -12.76 -4.72
C PRO A 100 -4.42 -12.95 -6.21
N PRO A 101 -3.35 -12.28 -6.71
CA PRO A 101 -2.86 -12.47 -8.07
C PRO A 101 -2.71 -13.95 -8.45
N THR A 102 -3.67 -14.45 -9.23
CA THR A 102 -3.87 -15.87 -9.55
C THR A 102 -3.83 -16.06 -11.05
N TRP A 103 -3.11 -17.08 -11.50
CA TRP A 103 -3.00 -17.44 -12.91
C TRP A 103 -4.18 -18.30 -13.38
N PHE A 104 -4.84 -17.86 -14.44
CA PHE A 104 -5.92 -18.57 -15.10
C PHE A 104 -5.50 -18.97 -16.53
N SER A 105 -5.62 -20.26 -16.88
CA SER A 105 -5.44 -20.72 -18.26
C SER A 105 -6.57 -20.20 -19.17
N ILE A 106 -6.21 -19.71 -20.35
CA ILE A 106 -7.16 -19.24 -21.38
C ILE A 106 -7.46 -20.37 -22.35
N GLU A 107 -8.72 -20.80 -22.40
CA GLU A 107 -9.17 -21.94 -23.22
C GLU A 107 -9.87 -21.50 -24.52
N THR A 108 -9.64 -22.23 -25.61
CA THR A 108 -10.40 -22.01 -26.86
C THR A 108 -11.58 -22.96 -26.96
N HIS A 109 -12.76 -22.44 -27.32
CA HIS A 109 -13.90 -23.28 -27.66
C HIS A 109 -13.96 -23.54 -29.18
N LYS A 110 -13.25 -24.58 -29.66
CA LYS A 110 -13.37 -25.07 -31.05
C LYS A 110 -14.18 -26.36 -31.14
N SER A 111 -14.98 -26.46 -32.19
CA SER A 111 -16.13 -27.37 -32.31
C SER A 111 -15.78 -28.86 -32.28
N ARG A 112 -16.49 -29.60 -31.41
CA ARG A 112 -16.92 -31.02 -31.47
C ARG A 112 -15.89 -32.15 -31.70
N LYS A 113 -14.62 -31.93 -32.09
CA LYS A 113 -13.64 -33.01 -32.34
C LYS A 113 -12.15 -32.72 -32.03
N SER A 114 -11.78 -31.64 -31.32
CA SER A 114 -10.36 -31.36 -31.03
C SER A 114 -10.08 -30.93 -29.59
N ILE A 115 -8.95 -31.43 -29.07
CA ILE A 115 -8.36 -31.20 -27.74
C ILE A 115 -8.38 -29.72 -27.32
N ASN A 116 -8.67 -29.45 -26.03
CA ASN A 116 -8.50 -28.14 -25.40
C ASN A 116 -7.05 -27.65 -25.58
N LYS A 117 -6.86 -26.62 -26.40
CA LYS A 117 -5.54 -25.99 -26.57
C LYS A 117 -5.42 -24.80 -25.64
N GLU A 118 -4.53 -24.89 -24.65
CA GLU A 118 -4.14 -23.73 -23.85
C GLU A 118 -3.60 -22.63 -24.77
N CYS A 119 -4.09 -21.41 -24.62
CA CYS A 119 -3.71 -20.26 -25.45
C CYS A 119 -2.97 -19.17 -24.68
N GLY A 120 -2.27 -19.59 -23.63
CA GLY A 120 -1.60 -18.75 -22.65
C GLY A 120 -2.38 -18.63 -21.35
N LYS A 121 -1.84 -17.84 -20.42
CA LYS A 121 -2.42 -17.61 -19.09
C LYS A 121 -2.65 -16.13 -18.86
N ILE A 122 -3.55 -15.80 -17.94
CA ILE A 122 -3.80 -14.42 -17.50
C ILE A 122 -3.71 -14.35 -15.98
N LEU A 123 -2.99 -13.35 -15.47
CA LEU A 123 -2.87 -13.06 -14.05
C LEU A 123 -3.97 -12.07 -13.66
N LEU A 124 -4.85 -12.49 -12.76
CA LEU A 124 -5.95 -11.67 -12.25
C LEU A 124 -5.91 -11.64 -10.72
N ALA A 125 -6.19 -10.49 -10.13
CA ALA A 125 -6.64 -10.42 -8.74
C ALA A 125 -8.10 -9.98 -8.71
N LEU A 126 -8.89 -10.53 -7.80
CA LEU A 126 -10.33 -10.28 -7.71
C LEU A 126 -10.69 -9.88 -6.28
N SER A 127 -11.63 -8.95 -6.11
CA SER A 127 -12.07 -8.59 -4.77
C SER A 127 -13.54 -8.21 -4.73
N LEU A 128 -14.28 -8.78 -3.77
CA LEU A 128 -15.70 -8.55 -3.56
C LEU A 128 -15.92 -7.64 -2.37
N HIS A 129 -16.54 -6.48 -2.62
CA HIS A 129 -16.79 -5.45 -1.63
C HIS A 129 -18.26 -5.04 -1.58
N GLY A 130 -18.78 -4.84 -0.37
CA GLY A 130 -20.06 -4.19 -0.13
C GLY A 130 -20.74 -4.71 1.13
N ARG A 131 -21.55 -3.85 1.75
CA ARG A 131 -22.39 -4.23 2.89
C ARG A 131 -23.52 -5.14 2.39
N GLY A 132 -23.33 -6.45 2.48
CA GLY A 132 -24.42 -7.41 2.38
C GLY A 132 -25.32 -7.28 3.60
N HIS A 133 -26.63 -7.38 3.39
CA HIS A 133 -27.52 -7.81 4.47
C HIS A 133 -27.18 -9.28 4.81
N ASP A 134 -27.61 -9.71 5.99
CA ASP A 134 -27.20 -10.94 6.64
C ASP A 134 -27.26 -12.18 5.75
N ILE A 135 -26.11 -12.87 5.59
CA ILE A 135 -26.06 -14.30 5.26
C ILE A 135 -25.56 -15.07 6.49
N SER A 136 -26.01 -14.66 7.67
CA SER A 136 -26.05 -15.53 8.85
C SER A 136 -27.35 -16.33 8.80
N ASN A 137 -27.39 -17.39 7.99
CA ASN A 137 -28.25 -18.60 8.15
C ASN A 137 -28.26 -19.51 6.90
N VAL A 138 -27.22 -20.33 6.70
CA VAL A 138 -27.40 -21.72 6.23
C VAL A 138 -26.37 -22.63 6.92
N HIS A 139 -26.86 -23.55 7.76
CA HIS A 139 -26.15 -24.72 8.32
C HIS A 139 -24.77 -24.55 8.96
N GLN A 140 -24.75 -23.98 10.17
CA GLN A 140 -23.91 -24.57 11.22
C GLN A 140 -24.58 -25.86 11.71
N PHE A 141 -23.95 -27.02 11.43
CA PHE A 141 -24.38 -28.29 12.01
C PHE A 141 -24.11 -28.29 13.52
N SER A 142 -25.18 -28.15 14.32
CA SER A 142 -25.08 -28.36 15.76
C SER A 142 -24.96 -29.86 16.06
N LEU A 143 -23.78 -30.29 16.50
CA LEU A 143 -23.58 -31.55 17.20
C LEU A 143 -23.41 -31.22 18.69
N GLN A 144 -24.53 -31.22 19.43
CA GLN A 144 -24.49 -31.28 20.89
C GLN A 144 -24.59 -32.76 21.35
N PRO A 145 -23.83 -33.16 22.37
CA PRO A 145 -23.84 -34.53 22.86
C PRO A 145 -25.08 -34.83 23.71
N ILE A 146 -25.69 -36.00 23.51
CA ILE A 146 -26.79 -36.50 24.33
C ILE A 146 -26.22 -37.25 25.53
N ILE A 147 -26.65 -36.87 26.74
CA ILE A 147 -26.78 -37.78 27.88
C ILE A 147 -28.22 -37.69 28.39
N THR A 148 -28.78 -38.86 28.71
CA THR A 148 -30.21 -39.15 28.90
C THR A 148 -30.68 -39.05 30.36
N ASN A 149 -31.93 -38.60 30.61
CA ASN A 149 -33.03 -39.45 31.13
C ASN A 149 -34.28 -38.68 31.62
N GLY A 150 -35.47 -39.25 31.31
CA GLY A 150 -36.78 -38.99 31.95
C GLY A 150 -37.51 -37.69 31.56
N SER A 151 -38.84 -37.64 31.49
CA SER A 151 -39.89 -38.68 31.38
C SER A 151 -41.23 -38.05 30.94
N SER A 152 -42.21 -38.91 30.62
CA SER A 152 -43.68 -38.65 30.62
C SER A 152 -44.34 -37.82 29.49
N ASP A 153 -45.32 -38.50 28.86
CA ASP A 153 -46.68 -38.07 28.49
C ASP A 153 -46.99 -37.38 27.14
N GLU A 154 -47.53 -38.21 26.23
CA GLU A 154 -48.87 -38.14 25.56
C GLU A 154 -49.42 -36.76 25.08
N HIS A 155 -50.11 -36.61 23.94
CA HIS A 155 -51.06 -37.50 23.25
C HIS A 155 -51.31 -37.05 21.78
N ASP A 156 -51.87 -37.94 20.94
CA ASP A 156 -52.64 -37.79 19.67
C ASP A 156 -52.61 -36.50 18.78
N GLY A 157 -52.76 -36.60 17.44
CA GLY A 157 -52.97 -37.78 16.59
C GLY A 157 -53.51 -37.49 15.17
N ARG A 158 -53.36 -38.46 14.25
CA ARG A 158 -53.85 -38.57 12.84
C ARG A 158 -53.23 -37.60 11.80
N GLN A 159 -52.43 -38.04 10.81
CA GLN A 159 -52.60 -39.02 9.70
C GLN A 159 -53.47 -38.49 8.53
N SER A 160 -52.93 -38.14 7.34
CA SER A 160 -52.42 -38.98 6.21
C SER A 160 -53.53 -39.34 5.18
N PRO A 161 -53.30 -39.86 3.94
CA PRO A 161 -52.03 -40.29 3.30
C PRO A 161 -51.79 -39.95 1.78
N THR A 162 -50.51 -40.11 1.35
CA THR A 162 -49.96 -40.80 0.12
C THR A 162 -50.15 -40.30 -1.34
N HIS A 163 -49.36 -40.73 -2.36
CA HIS A 163 -48.27 -41.76 -2.53
C HIS A 163 -47.16 -41.18 -3.47
N GLU A 164 -45.86 -41.19 -3.12
CA GLU A 164 -44.76 -42.10 -3.60
C GLU A 164 -44.22 -41.90 -5.03
N SER A 165 -42.97 -42.22 -5.41
CA SER A 165 -41.70 -42.58 -4.71
C SER A 165 -40.50 -42.28 -5.69
N ASN A 166 -39.20 -42.57 -5.50
CA ASN A 166 -38.44 -43.35 -4.49
C ASN A 166 -36.99 -42.78 -4.33
N THR A 167 -35.99 -43.61 -3.99
CA THR A 167 -34.60 -43.21 -3.66
C THR A 167 -33.51 -44.10 -4.31
N SER A 168 -32.26 -43.61 -4.41
CA SER A 168 -31.00 -44.34 -4.07
C SER A 168 -29.77 -43.46 -4.37
N LYS A 169 -28.89 -43.14 -3.40
CA LYS A 169 -27.73 -43.88 -2.79
C LYS A 169 -26.38 -43.33 -3.27
N SER A 170 -25.55 -42.89 -2.33
CA SER A 170 -24.09 -42.69 -2.49
C SER A 170 -23.32 -44.01 -2.55
N PRO A 171 -22.02 -44.00 -2.91
CA PRO A 171 -21.05 -44.31 -1.85
C PRO A 171 -19.76 -43.46 -1.85
N LYS A 172 -19.17 -43.33 -0.65
CA LYS A 172 -17.84 -42.74 -0.39
C LYS A 172 -16.73 -43.77 -0.66
N LYS A 173 -15.53 -43.32 -1.06
CA LYS A 173 -14.23 -43.52 -0.36
C LYS A 173 -13.00 -43.30 -1.28
N MET A 174 -12.18 -42.29 -0.95
CA MET A 174 -10.78 -42.49 -0.54
C MET A 174 -10.34 -41.28 0.30
N MET A 175 -9.40 -41.48 1.22
CA MET A 175 -9.04 -40.49 2.26
C MET A 175 -7.60 -39.98 2.08
N LYS A 176 -7.32 -38.83 2.71
CA LYS A 176 -6.08 -38.53 3.46
C LYS A 176 -4.79 -38.24 2.67
N ALA A 177 -4.39 -36.97 2.68
CA ALA A 177 -2.97 -36.57 2.73
C ALA A 177 -2.80 -35.16 3.35
N ILE A 178 -1.87 -35.05 4.30
CA ILE A 178 -1.25 -33.81 4.81
C ILE A 178 -2.18 -32.75 5.46
N ALA A 179 -2.46 -32.97 6.74
CA ALA A 179 -2.56 -31.89 7.74
C ALA A 179 -1.70 -32.32 8.93
N GLY A 180 -0.70 -31.52 9.33
CA GLY A 180 0.19 -31.91 10.42
C GLY A 180 1.52 -31.17 10.49
N ARG A 181 1.51 -29.96 11.07
CA ARG A 181 2.61 -29.43 11.90
C ARG A 181 2.14 -28.17 12.67
N PHE A 182 2.63 -28.06 13.91
CA PHE A 182 2.44 -26.92 14.83
C PHE A 182 1.08 -26.70 15.49
N GLU A 183 0.64 -27.71 16.25
CA GLU A 183 0.01 -27.46 17.56
C GLU A 183 0.64 -28.39 18.60
N LYS A 184 1.76 -27.95 19.18
CA LYS A 184 2.42 -28.60 20.32
C LYS A 184 3.48 -27.66 20.91
N LEU A 185 3.18 -27.01 22.06
CA LEU A 185 4.16 -26.71 23.12
C LEU A 185 3.59 -26.02 24.39
N PHE A 186 2.27 -25.94 24.56
CA PHE A 186 1.62 -25.70 25.87
C PHE A 186 0.46 -26.72 25.98
N SER A 187 0.25 -27.52 27.04
CA SER A 187 0.66 -27.39 28.44
C SER A 187 0.79 -28.77 29.14
N LYS A 188 1.70 -28.92 30.11
CA LYS A 188 1.66 -29.89 31.22
C LYS A 188 2.88 -29.65 32.14
N HIS A 189 2.87 -29.67 33.48
CA HIS A 189 1.88 -29.72 34.58
C HIS A 189 2.57 -28.92 35.75
N ASP A 190 2.03 -28.67 36.95
CA ASP A 190 1.01 -29.38 37.72
C ASP A 190 0.32 -28.42 38.71
N GLU A 191 -0.87 -28.79 39.19
CA GLU A 191 -1.59 -28.06 40.26
C GLU A 191 -1.21 -28.59 41.65
N SER A 192 -1.26 -27.72 42.67
CA SER A 192 -1.75 -28.15 43.98
C SER A 192 -2.40 -26.99 44.74
N SER A 193 -3.73 -26.98 44.75
CA SER A 193 -4.55 -26.01 45.48
C SER A 193 -4.62 -26.30 46.98
N ILE A 194 -4.38 -25.31 47.84
CA ILE A 194 -4.94 -25.27 49.21
C ILE A 194 -5.50 -23.86 49.48
N LYS A 195 -6.61 -23.84 50.21
CA LYS A 195 -7.46 -22.66 50.53
C LYS A 195 -6.72 -21.59 51.33
N TYR A 196 -7.14 -20.33 51.16
CA TYR A 196 -7.01 -19.30 52.18
C TYR A 196 -8.24 -19.31 53.11
N ASP A 197 -7.99 -19.22 54.41
CA ASP A 197 -8.92 -18.72 55.42
C ASP A 197 -8.12 -17.82 56.40
N SER A 198 -8.84 -17.10 57.26
CA SER A 198 -8.49 -15.83 57.90
C SER A 198 -7.25 -15.75 58.82
N SER A 199 -6.71 -14.52 58.91
CA SER A 199 -6.09 -13.84 60.09
C SER A 199 -4.90 -14.48 60.83
N ASP A 200 -3.72 -13.83 60.80
CA ASP A 200 -3.23 -13.01 61.93
C ASP A 200 -1.82 -12.40 61.71
N LEU A 201 -1.57 -11.26 62.35
CA LEU A 201 -0.26 -10.61 62.63
C LEU A 201 0.13 -10.94 64.10
N PRO A 202 1.38 -10.78 64.61
CA PRO A 202 2.58 -10.17 64.01
C PRO A 202 3.97 -10.82 64.33
N THR A 203 5.04 -10.13 63.89
CA THR A 203 6.37 -9.94 64.53
C THR A 203 7.55 -10.95 64.44
N THR A 204 8.66 -10.39 63.91
CA THR A 204 10.10 -10.56 64.26
C THR A 204 10.83 -11.90 64.14
N SER A 205 11.71 -12.00 63.13
CA SER A 205 13.19 -12.08 63.25
C SER A 205 13.78 -12.26 61.83
N SER A 206 14.62 -11.33 61.35
CA SER A 206 16.07 -11.23 61.55
C SER A 206 16.89 -11.97 60.47
N ASP A 207 17.63 -11.16 59.72
CA ASP A 207 18.91 -11.44 59.05
C ASP A 207 18.93 -11.81 57.55
N ASN A 208 20.00 -11.32 56.92
CA ASN A 208 20.38 -11.23 55.51
C ASN A 208 19.73 -12.17 54.50
N GLY A 209 19.02 -11.56 53.55
CA GLY A 209 18.81 -12.08 52.20
C GLY A 209 19.01 -10.95 51.20
N GLU A 210 20.05 -11.04 50.38
CA GLU A 210 20.45 -10.09 49.35
C GLU A 210 19.24 -9.74 48.45
N SER A 211 18.68 -8.55 48.66
CA SER A 211 17.63 -8.04 47.79
C SER A 211 18.28 -7.68 46.45
N THR A 212 18.06 -8.52 45.44
CA THR A 212 18.17 -8.12 44.05
C THR A 212 17.12 -7.03 43.83
N GLU A 213 17.50 -5.79 44.11
CA GLU A 213 16.83 -4.63 43.59
C GLU A 213 16.89 -4.79 42.06
N GLU A 214 15.73 -4.95 41.42
CA GLU A 214 15.58 -4.62 40.01
C GLU A 214 15.75 -3.11 39.87
N SER A 215 17.02 -2.69 39.96
CA SER A 215 17.47 -1.33 39.77
C SER A 215 17.07 -0.92 38.37
N THR A 216 15.92 -0.23 38.29
CA THR A 216 15.40 0.31 37.04
C THR A 216 16.24 1.53 36.69
N PHE A 217 17.47 1.28 36.24
CA PHE A 217 18.39 2.30 35.76
C PHE A 217 17.70 3.02 34.61
N THR A 218 17.19 4.22 34.91
CA THR A 218 16.64 5.15 33.94
C THR A 218 17.82 5.86 33.29
N THR A 219 18.51 5.13 32.40
CA THR A 219 19.62 5.65 31.61
C THR A 219 19.19 6.92 30.89
N THR A 220 19.96 7.99 31.02
CA THR A 220 19.62 9.26 30.38
C THR A 220 19.79 9.18 28.85
N PHE A 221 19.21 10.14 28.13
CA PHE A 221 19.39 10.21 26.67
C PHE A 221 20.88 10.42 26.33
N GLU A 222 21.56 11.27 27.10
CA GLU A 222 22.97 11.57 26.98
C GLU A 222 23.86 10.34 27.23
N GLU A 223 23.64 9.59 28.33
CA GLU A 223 24.31 8.31 28.60
C GLU A 223 24.07 7.27 27.49
N SER A 224 22.86 7.25 26.93
CA SER A 224 22.52 6.37 25.81
C SER A 224 23.30 6.73 24.54
N MET A 225 23.49 8.02 24.26
CA MET A 225 24.32 8.49 23.14
C MET A 225 25.81 8.17 23.35
N GLU A 226 26.34 8.31 24.58
CA GLU A 226 27.73 7.96 24.89
C GLU A 226 27.98 6.45 24.79
N THR A 227 27.00 5.64 25.22
CA THR A 227 27.04 4.18 25.03
C THR A 227 27.04 3.82 23.54
N MET A 228 26.20 4.46 22.71
CA MET A 228 26.22 4.25 21.27
C MET A 228 27.55 4.65 20.63
N GLU A 229 28.14 5.78 21.02
CA GLU A 229 29.45 6.23 20.54
C GLU A 229 30.55 5.19 20.81
N SER A 230 30.55 4.59 22.01
CA SER A 230 31.51 3.54 22.37
C SER A 230 31.34 2.24 21.56
N ALA A 231 30.18 2.03 20.95
CA ALA A 231 29.83 0.84 20.15
C ALA A 231 29.84 1.09 18.63
N ASP A 232 30.29 2.27 18.18
CA ASP A 232 30.26 2.70 16.77
C ASP A 232 31.59 2.45 16.01
N GLU A 233 32.51 1.64 16.57
CA GLU A 233 33.80 1.34 15.94
C GLU A 233 33.64 0.65 14.57
N GLY A 234 33.70 1.45 13.50
CA GLY A 234 33.76 0.98 12.11
C GLY A 234 32.42 0.81 11.38
N ARG A 235 31.30 1.34 11.88
CA ARG A 235 30.04 1.32 11.11
C ARG A 235 30.12 2.25 9.90
N GLU A 236 29.88 1.73 8.69
CA GLU A 236 29.76 2.54 7.49
C GLU A 236 28.50 3.43 7.55
N THR A 237 28.61 4.64 6.97
CA THR A 237 27.48 5.57 6.90
C THR A 237 26.46 5.08 5.88
N PRO A 238 25.16 4.97 6.22
CA PRO A 238 24.14 4.49 5.28
C PRO A 238 23.97 5.41 4.07
N GLU A 239 23.80 4.81 2.89
CA GLU A 239 23.47 5.50 1.65
C GLU A 239 22.11 6.24 1.73
N ASN A 240 21.88 7.17 0.80
CA ASN A 240 20.59 7.87 0.72
C ASN A 240 19.47 6.94 0.25
N LEU A 241 18.27 7.13 0.76
CA LEU A 241 17.09 6.35 0.37
C LEU A 241 16.66 6.64 -1.09
N HIS A 242 16.07 5.65 -1.75
CA HIS A 242 15.78 5.62 -3.19
C HIS A 242 14.70 6.60 -3.67
N GLY A 243 13.90 7.19 -2.77
CA GLY A 243 12.94 8.24 -3.11
C GLY A 243 13.61 9.60 -3.36
N GLY A 244 14.88 9.75 -2.96
CA GLY A 244 15.68 10.95 -3.14
C GLY A 244 15.88 11.75 -1.86
N VAL A 245 16.44 12.95 -2.02
CA VAL A 245 16.79 13.85 -0.91
C VAL A 245 15.72 14.94 -0.78
N LEU A 246 15.28 15.20 0.45
CA LEU A 246 14.32 16.24 0.81
C LEU A 246 15.01 17.51 1.34
N ILE A 247 16.09 17.34 2.09
CA ILE A 247 16.91 18.44 2.65
C ILE A 247 18.38 18.05 2.48
N ASP A 248 19.21 19.00 2.05
CA ASP A 248 20.68 18.90 2.08
C ASP A 248 21.27 20.28 2.33
N GLU A 249 21.39 20.64 3.61
CA GLU A 249 21.71 22.00 4.04
C GLU A 249 22.78 22.00 5.14
N THR A 250 23.48 23.13 5.31
CA THR A 250 24.51 23.30 6.34
C THR A 250 24.16 24.45 7.27
N TYR A 251 24.26 24.20 8.57
CA TYR A 251 23.85 25.09 9.66
C TYR A 251 25.01 25.33 10.62
N VAL A 252 25.10 26.54 11.19
CA VAL A 252 26.11 26.91 12.20
C VAL A 252 25.65 26.38 13.57
N ILE A 253 25.95 25.11 13.81
CA ILE A 253 25.64 24.34 15.02
C ILE A 253 26.53 23.09 15.05
N HIS A 254 26.95 22.64 16.22
CA HIS A 254 27.72 21.40 16.38
C HIS A 254 26.83 20.15 16.20
N PRO A 255 27.30 19.04 15.59
CA PRO A 255 26.48 17.86 15.30
C PRO A 255 25.72 17.28 16.50
N LYS A 256 26.34 17.25 17.69
CA LYS A 256 25.69 16.79 18.93
C LYS A 256 24.48 17.66 19.29
N ASP A 257 24.58 18.97 19.11
CA ASP A 257 23.55 19.92 19.52
C ASP A 257 22.39 19.93 18.51
N LEU A 258 22.68 19.76 17.22
CA LEU A 258 21.64 19.55 16.20
C LEU A 258 20.92 18.20 16.41
N ASN A 259 21.65 17.14 16.79
CA ASN A 259 21.04 15.86 17.13
C ASN A 259 20.12 16.00 18.36
N HIS A 260 20.58 16.71 19.41
CA HIS A 260 19.76 17.00 20.60
C HIS A 260 18.50 17.79 20.24
N LEU A 261 18.64 18.87 19.46
CA LEU A 261 17.53 19.71 19.01
C LEU A 261 16.45 18.91 18.27
N LEU A 262 16.82 17.89 17.50
CA LEU A 262 15.89 17.11 16.68
C LEU A 262 15.33 15.85 17.37
N PHE A 263 16.11 15.21 18.23
CA PHE A 263 15.84 13.85 18.72
C PHE A 263 15.88 13.66 20.24
N ALA A 264 16.32 14.65 21.02
CA ALA A 264 16.19 14.58 22.47
C ALA A 264 14.71 14.55 22.89
N PRO A 265 14.36 13.86 23.99
CA PRO A 265 13.03 13.92 24.58
C PRO A 265 12.59 15.37 24.83
N ASP A 266 11.28 15.64 24.70
CA ASP A 266 10.67 16.92 25.03
C ASP A 266 11.17 18.17 24.24
N SER A 267 11.92 17.98 23.14
CA SER A 267 12.46 19.06 22.32
C SER A 267 11.43 20.16 21.97
N GLN A 268 11.79 21.41 22.26
CA GLN A 268 11.00 22.58 21.90
C GLN A 268 10.90 22.79 20.39
N PHE A 269 11.90 22.34 19.60
CA PHE A 269 11.79 22.38 18.15
C PHE A 269 10.74 21.40 17.63
N ARG A 270 10.66 20.19 18.19
CA ARG A 270 9.61 19.21 17.84
C ARG A 270 8.20 19.72 18.19
N LYS A 271 8.05 20.43 19.32
CA LYS A 271 6.78 21.04 19.77
C LYS A 271 6.32 22.20 18.86
N ASP A 272 7.23 23.08 18.47
CA ASP A 272 6.95 24.15 17.50
C ASP A 272 6.65 23.59 16.10
N LEU A 273 7.40 22.56 15.67
CA LEU A 273 7.17 21.89 14.39
C LEU A 273 5.80 21.21 14.35
N ALA A 274 5.42 20.50 15.41
CA ALA A 274 4.09 19.92 15.55
C ALA A 274 3.00 21.00 15.46
N THR A 275 3.19 22.13 16.14
CA THR A 275 2.25 23.26 16.14
C THR A 275 2.10 23.88 14.75
N SER A 276 3.22 24.20 14.08
CA SER A 276 3.22 24.79 12.72
C SER A 276 2.60 23.86 11.67
N GLN A 277 2.85 22.56 11.76
CA GLN A 277 2.28 21.54 10.88
C GLN A 277 0.84 21.12 11.26
N GLY A 278 0.20 21.74 12.27
CA GLY A 278 -1.15 21.39 12.72
C GLY A 278 -1.28 19.97 13.30
N THR A 279 -0.18 19.41 13.80
CA THR A 279 -0.09 18.06 14.36
C THR A 279 -0.57 18.07 15.82
N LYS A 280 -1.36 17.08 16.22
CA LYS A 280 -1.96 16.97 17.56
C LYS A 280 -1.66 15.64 18.21
N ASP A 281 -1.98 15.54 19.50
CA ASP A 281 -1.93 14.29 20.28
C ASP A 281 -0.54 13.61 20.23
N VAL A 282 0.52 14.42 20.20
CA VAL A 282 1.90 13.95 20.10
C VAL A 282 2.30 13.26 21.41
N HIS A 283 2.72 12.01 21.29
CA HIS A 283 3.23 11.21 22.40
C HIS A 283 4.55 10.55 21.96
N GLU A 284 5.64 10.86 22.67
CA GLU A 284 6.96 10.28 22.44
C GLU A 284 7.26 9.25 23.54
N SER A 285 7.57 8.00 23.17
CA SER A 285 8.12 7.04 24.15
C SER A 285 9.53 7.44 24.56
N PRO A 286 10.02 7.02 25.75
CA PRO A 286 11.45 7.08 26.03
C PRO A 286 12.24 6.30 24.97
N TRP A 287 13.52 6.64 24.84
CA TRP A 287 14.48 5.87 24.07
C TRP A 287 14.84 4.59 24.81
N THR A 288 14.83 3.46 24.11
CA THR A 288 15.06 2.11 24.67
C THR A 288 15.98 1.31 23.77
N TRP A 289 16.85 0.50 24.37
CA TRP A 289 17.76 -0.39 23.65
C TRP A 289 17.01 -1.56 23.01
N GLU A 290 17.41 -1.91 21.79
CA GLU A 290 16.88 -3.09 21.09
C GLU A 290 17.36 -4.39 21.79
N SER A 291 16.39 -5.19 22.25
CA SER A 291 16.56 -6.17 23.34
C SER A 291 17.53 -7.32 23.06
N ASP A 292 17.76 -7.67 21.80
CA ASP A 292 18.60 -8.83 21.47
C ASP A 292 20.11 -8.54 21.54
N LYS A 293 20.56 -7.28 21.42
CA LYS A 293 21.99 -6.94 21.27
C LYS A 293 22.47 -5.58 21.81
N MET A 294 21.59 -4.69 22.31
CA MET A 294 21.93 -3.25 22.50
C MET A 294 22.54 -2.60 21.24
N SER A 295 22.23 -3.12 20.06
CA SER A 295 22.84 -2.75 18.78
C SER A 295 22.38 -1.40 18.24
N SER A 296 21.15 -1.02 18.59
CA SER A 296 20.48 0.21 18.19
C SER A 296 19.65 0.76 19.36
N LEU A 297 19.49 2.07 19.39
CA LEU A 297 18.59 2.78 20.30
C LEU A 297 17.32 3.15 19.54
N THR A 298 16.16 2.77 20.07
CA THR A 298 14.86 2.91 19.40
C THR A 298 13.84 3.67 20.24
N ARG A 299 12.87 4.33 19.61
CA ARG A 299 11.66 4.84 20.26
C ARG A 299 10.47 4.83 19.31
N THR A 300 9.27 4.89 19.88
CA THR A 300 8.03 5.08 19.13
C THR A 300 7.44 6.46 19.41
N VAL A 301 7.10 7.20 18.35
CA VAL A 301 6.38 8.47 18.44
C VAL A 301 5.03 8.32 17.74
N THR A 302 3.94 8.70 18.41
CA THR A 302 2.59 8.68 17.83
C THR A 302 1.99 10.07 17.81
N TYR A 303 1.19 10.38 16.80
CA TYR A 303 0.47 11.66 16.67
C TYR A 303 -0.70 11.59 15.69
N THR A 304 -1.55 12.62 15.72
CA THR A 304 -2.63 12.85 14.75
C THR A 304 -2.24 13.95 13.77
N LYS A 305 -2.22 13.66 12.47
CA LYS A 305 -2.12 14.70 11.42
C LYS A 305 -3.51 15.28 11.11
N ALA A 306 -3.55 16.59 10.85
CA ALA A 306 -4.77 17.29 10.48
C ALA A 306 -5.35 16.79 9.13
N ALA A 307 -6.67 16.92 8.97
CA ALA A 307 -7.33 16.60 7.71
C ALA A 307 -6.90 17.56 6.59
N THR A 308 -6.60 17.00 5.42
CA THR A 308 -6.38 17.74 4.17
C THR A 308 -7.60 17.63 3.26
N ARG A 309 -7.54 18.26 2.08
CA ARG A 309 -8.62 18.16 1.07
C ARG A 309 -8.85 16.74 0.54
N LEU A 310 -7.85 15.86 0.65
CA LEU A 310 -7.85 14.51 0.05
C LEU A 310 -7.76 13.39 1.09
N VAL A 311 -7.27 13.68 2.30
CA VAL A 311 -7.04 12.69 3.37
C VAL A 311 -7.69 13.20 4.65
N LYS A 312 -8.49 12.37 5.32
CA LYS A 312 -9.05 12.71 6.65
C LYS A 312 -7.92 12.82 7.69
N ALA A 313 -8.21 13.45 8.83
CA ALA A 313 -7.29 13.40 9.96
C ALA A 313 -6.99 11.93 10.31
N ASN A 314 -5.71 11.61 10.42
CA ASN A 314 -5.23 10.23 10.51
C ASN A 314 -4.18 10.11 11.61
N ARG A 315 -4.18 8.98 12.32
CA ARG A 315 -3.11 8.65 13.25
C ARG A 315 -1.87 8.22 12.47
N VAL A 316 -0.72 8.56 13.02
CA VAL A 316 0.61 8.24 12.51
C VAL A 316 1.42 7.63 13.63
N THR A 317 2.20 6.62 13.29
CA THR A 317 3.19 6.00 14.17
C THR A 317 4.56 6.06 13.49
N GLU A 318 5.51 6.74 14.11
CA GLU A 318 6.93 6.76 13.75
C GLU A 318 7.69 5.80 14.65
N GLU A 319 8.38 4.82 14.06
CA GLU A 319 9.42 4.05 14.71
C GLU A 319 10.77 4.71 14.37
N GLN A 320 11.45 5.27 15.37
CA GLN A 320 12.72 5.98 15.20
C GLN A 320 13.87 5.11 15.73
N THR A 321 14.92 4.90 14.94
CA THR A 321 16.06 4.03 15.26
C THR A 321 17.37 4.75 14.95
N TYR A 322 18.26 4.89 15.95
CA TYR A 322 19.64 5.25 15.69
C TYR A 322 20.38 4.06 15.07
N ILE A 323 20.79 4.21 13.81
CA ILE A 323 21.66 3.25 13.12
C ILE A 323 23.13 3.51 13.45
N LYS A 324 23.48 4.79 13.55
CA LYS A 324 24.82 5.31 13.82
C LYS A 324 24.74 6.52 14.74
N ALA A 325 25.59 6.60 15.74
CA ALA A 325 25.72 7.77 16.60
C ALA A 325 27.13 7.83 17.20
N ASN A 326 27.91 8.81 16.77
CA ASN A 326 29.18 9.22 17.36
C ASN A 326 29.21 10.75 17.43
N ARG A 327 30.17 11.37 18.13
CA ARG A 327 30.24 12.84 18.31
C ARG A 327 30.11 13.68 17.02
N LYS A 328 30.46 13.13 15.85
CA LYS A 328 30.53 13.85 14.57
C LYS A 328 29.44 13.46 13.58
N GLU A 329 28.79 12.32 13.78
CA GLU A 329 27.84 11.76 12.83
C GLU A 329 26.72 11.00 13.54
N PHE A 330 25.48 11.37 13.20
CA PHE A 330 24.26 10.75 13.70
C PHE A 330 23.38 10.36 12.51
N CYS A 331 22.98 9.08 12.45
CA CYS A 331 22.08 8.56 11.43
C CYS A 331 20.84 7.94 12.10
N VAL A 332 19.68 8.59 11.93
CA VAL A 332 18.40 8.13 12.46
C VAL A 332 17.49 7.72 11.31
N LEU A 333 17.11 6.44 11.29
CA LEU A 333 16.07 5.93 10.41
C LEU A 333 14.71 6.06 11.09
N VAL A 334 13.74 6.64 10.40
CA VAL A 334 12.37 6.82 10.87
C VAL A 334 11.42 6.10 9.91
N LYS A 335 10.75 5.06 10.39
CA LYS A 335 9.72 4.32 9.64
C LYS A 335 8.37 4.87 10.03
N VAL A 336 7.63 5.43 9.07
CA VAL A 336 6.35 6.12 9.30
C VAL A 336 5.21 5.25 8.76
N ASN A 337 4.32 4.85 9.67
CA ASN A 337 3.12 4.07 9.37
C ASN A 337 1.87 4.96 9.51
N THR A 338 0.98 4.92 8.51
CA THR A 338 -0.24 5.75 8.46
C THR A 338 -1.48 4.89 8.15
N PRO A 339 -1.83 3.91 9.00
CA PRO A 339 -2.80 2.86 8.65
C PRO A 339 -4.21 3.37 8.33
N ASP A 340 -4.59 4.53 8.88
CA ASP A 340 -5.92 5.12 8.71
C ASP A 340 -6.11 5.86 7.36
N VAL A 341 -5.05 6.04 6.53
CA VAL A 341 -5.16 6.65 5.19
C VAL A 341 -5.53 5.61 4.13
N PRO A 342 -6.09 6.01 2.97
CA PRO A 342 -6.34 5.08 1.87
C PRO A 342 -5.06 4.32 1.50
N TYR A 343 -5.13 2.98 1.47
CA TYR A 343 -3.99 2.08 1.22
C TYR A 343 -2.87 2.14 2.27
N GLY A 344 -3.10 2.75 3.44
CA GLY A 344 -2.09 2.91 4.51
C GLY A 344 -1.55 1.61 5.12
N SER A 345 -2.18 0.47 4.85
CA SER A 345 -1.68 -0.87 5.20
C SER A 345 -0.74 -1.49 4.15
N THR A 346 -0.67 -0.92 2.94
CA THR A 346 0.09 -1.51 1.82
C THR A 346 1.52 -1.00 1.73
N PHE A 347 1.82 0.14 2.38
CA PHE A 347 3.12 0.80 2.33
C PHE A 347 3.50 1.42 3.68
N ARG A 348 4.78 1.68 3.87
CA ARG A 348 5.30 2.61 4.87
C ARG A 348 6.26 3.60 4.22
N ILE A 349 6.36 4.80 4.77
CA ILE A 349 7.39 5.77 4.39
C ILE A 349 8.61 5.53 5.27
N GLU A 350 9.79 5.68 4.69
CA GLU A 350 11.06 5.61 5.41
C GLU A 350 11.79 6.94 5.21
N LEU A 351 12.32 7.52 6.29
CA LEU A 351 13.09 8.75 6.29
C LEU A 351 14.43 8.47 6.95
N LEU A 352 15.53 8.83 6.30
CA LEU A 352 16.87 8.72 6.86
C LEU A 352 17.42 10.12 7.08
N TYR A 353 17.51 10.51 8.35
CA TYR A 353 18.17 11.72 8.81
C TYR A 353 19.65 11.43 9.00
N LYS A 354 20.52 12.20 8.36
CA LYS A 354 21.97 12.18 8.57
C LYS A 354 22.44 13.55 8.98
N ILE A 355 23.02 13.64 10.16
CA ILE A 355 23.72 14.82 10.67
C ILE A 355 25.20 14.48 10.63
N THR A 356 25.99 15.31 9.96
CA THR A 356 27.45 15.12 9.78
C THR A 356 28.18 16.42 10.08
N GLN A 357 29.43 16.34 10.52
CA GLN A 357 30.29 17.53 10.65
C GLN A 357 30.43 18.22 9.28
N GLY A 358 30.00 19.47 9.21
CA GLY A 358 30.05 20.28 7.99
C GLY A 358 31.43 20.93 7.77
N PRO A 359 31.60 21.66 6.66
CA PRO A 359 32.80 22.46 6.42
C PRO A 359 32.92 23.55 7.51
N HIS A 360 34.14 23.77 8.02
CA HIS A 360 34.38 24.84 8.98
C HIS A 360 34.09 26.20 8.32
N HIS A 361 33.34 27.07 9.00
CA HIS A 361 32.94 28.38 8.49
C HIS A 361 33.30 29.46 9.51
N GLU A 362 34.15 30.42 9.13
CA GLU A 362 34.55 31.57 9.97
C GLU A 362 35.14 31.25 11.37
N GLY A 363 35.45 29.98 11.65
CA GLY A 363 35.92 29.49 12.94
C GLY A 363 34.86 28.77 13.78
N ASP A 364 33.59 28.83 13.36
CA ASP A 364 32.50 28.09 13.98
C ASP A 364 32.41 26.66 13.44
N GLU A 365 32.03 25.72 14.32
CA GLU A 365 31.68 24.36 13.92
C GLU A 365 30.29 24.33 13.28
N THR A 366 30.18 23.62 12.15
CA THR A 366 28.93 23.49 11.40
C THR A 366 28.47 22.05 11.30
N SER A 367 27.18 21.88 11.04
CA SER A 367 26.56 20.58 10.77
C SER A 367 25.92 20.61 9.39
N ARG A 368 26.25 19.63 8.56
CA ARG A 368 25.47 19.31 7.37
C ARG A 368 24.38 18.32 7.74
N ILE A 369 23.13 18.69 7.46
CA ILE A 369 21.96 17.83 7.62
C ILE A 369 21.46 17.41 6.23
N THR A 370 21.47 16.10 5.99
CA THR A 370 20.88 15.49 4.79
C THR A 370 19.72 14.59 5.23
N ILE A 371 18.53 14.85 4.71
CA ILE A 371 17.34 14.02 4.97
C ILE A 371 16.90 13.42 3.64
N SER A 372 16.98 12.10 3.54
CA SER A 372 16.49 11.35 2.37
C SER A 372 15.24 10.55 2.71
N TRP A 373 14.45 10.20 1.71
CA TRP A 373 13.21 9.46 1.89
C TRP A 373 13.08 8.28 0.94
N GLY A 374 12.27 7.31 1.33
CA GLY A 374 11.89 6.16 0.54
C GLY A 374 10.47 5.73 0.87
N ILE A 375 9.97 4.81 0.05
CA ILE A 375 8.69 4.13 0.28
C ILE A 375 8.88 2.64 0.07
N THR A 376 8.40 1.86 1.02
CA THR A 376 8.47 0.40 1.01
C THR A 376 7.05 -0.14 0.97
N PHE A 377 6.73 -0.87 -0.10
CA PHE A 377 5.43 -1.52 -0.29
C PHE A 377 5.49 -2.95 0.24
N HIS A 378 4.74 -3.22 1.31
CA HIS A 378 4.62 -4.55 1.92
C HIS A 378 3.46 -5.37 1.34
N GLN A 379 2.55 -4.70 0.62
CA GLN A 379 1.46 -5.32 -0.11
C GLN A 379 1.32 -4.66 -1.49
N SER A 380 0.92 -5.43 -2.50
CA SER A 380 0.68 -4.95 -3.85
C SER A 380 -0.45 -3.90 -3.88
N THR A 381 -0.22 -2.76 -4.54
CA THR A 381 -1.25 -1.72 -4.72
C THR A 381 -1.21 -1.12 -6.12
N MET A 382 -2.37 -1.01 -6.76
CA MET A 382 -2.53 -0.38 -8.08
C MET A 382 -2.25 1.13 -8.05
N MET A 383 -2.28 1.73 -6.85
CA MET A 383 -2.07 3.16 -6.66
C MET A 383 -0.61 3.53 -6.36
N LYS A 384 0.36 2.61 -6.55
CA LYS A 384 1.79 2.85 -6.27
C LYS A 384 2.28 4.24 -6.70
N GLY A 385 2.10 4.62 -7.96
CA GLY A 385 2.52 5.94 -8.47
C GLY A 385 1.74 7.14 -7.89
N MET A 386 0.47 6.96 -7.51
CA MET A 386 -0.33 8.01 -6.85
C MET A 386 0.08 8.18 -5.39
N ILE A 387 0.39 7.08 -4.70
CA ILE A 387 0.90 7.05 -3.33
C ILE A 387 2.32 7.65 -3.31
N GLU A 388 3.19 7.26 -4.24
CA GLU A 388 4.53 7.84 -4.43
C GLU A 388 4.47 9.34 -4.71
N GLY A 389 3.62 9.78 -5.65
CA GLY A 389 3.45 11.21 -5.95
C GLY A 389 2.87 12.01 -4.77
N GLY A 390 1.84 11.47 -4.10
CA GLY A 390 1.23 12.09 -2.93
C GLY A 390 2.17 12.16 -1.73
N ALA A 391 2.94 11.10 -1.47
CA ALA A 391 3.97 11.06 -0.45
C ALA A 391 5.09 12.06 -0.76
N LYS A 392 5.62 12.06 -2.00
CA LYS A 392 6.66 13.02 -2.43
C LYS A 392 6.21 14.47 -2.20
N GLN A 393 4.99 14.81 -2.63
CA GLN A 393 4.45 16.17 -2.48
C GLN A 393 4.24 16.53 -1.00
N GLY A 394 3.57 15.67 -0.22
CA GLY A 394 3.29 15.92 1.20
C GLY A 394 4.56 15.97 2.07
N LEU A 395 5.57 15.15 1.74
CA LEU A 395 6.88 15.22 2.37
C LEU A 395 7.59 16.52 2.01
N LYS A 396 7.61 16.93 0.74
CA LYS A 396 8.20 18.21 0.34
C LYS A 396 7.56 19.38 1.12
N GLU A 397 6.23 19.49 1.12
CA GLU A 397 5.52 20.55 1.86
C GLU A 397 5.78 20.52 3.37
N SER A 398 5.89 19.32 3.96
CA SER A 398 6.23 19.12 5.37
C SER A 398 7.66 19.56 5.70
N PHE A 399 8.62 19.27 4.82
CA PHE A 399 10.03 19.58 5.03
C PHE A 399 10.41 21.01 4.61
N ASP A 400 9.68 21.64 3.68
CA ASP A 400 9.75 23.08 3.44
C ASP A 400 9.40 23.88 4.72
N GLN A 401 8.46 23.39 5.54
CA GLN A 401 8.16 23.98 6.86
C GLN A 401 9.24 23.67 7.90
N PHE A 402 9.84 22.47 7.84
CA PHE A 402 10.95 22.08 8.71
C PHE A 402 12.17 22.97 8.52
N THR A 403 12.64 23.19 7.29
CA THR A 403 13.78 24.06 6.99
C THR A 403 13.47 25.51 7.37
N GLY A 404 12.25 25.99 7.06
CA GLY A 404 11.78 27.30 7.46
C GLY A 404 11.81 27.54 8.98
N LEU A 405 11.47 26.54 9.79
CA LEU A 405 11.57 26.62 11.26
C LEU A 405 13.01 26.44 11.77
N LEU A 406 13.79 25.54 11.17
CA LEU A 406 15.17 25.28 11.58
C LEU A 406 16.05 26.53 11.32
N GLY A 407 15.89 27.17 10.16
CA GLY A 407 16.55 28.43 9.80
C GLY A 407 16.19 29.64 10.67
N GLN A 408 15.06 29.60 11.39
CA GLN A 408 14.71 30.61 12.39
C GLN A 408 15.42 30.40 13.73
N ARG A 409 15.77 29.16 14.07
CA ARG A 409 16.43 28.80 15.33
C ARG A 409 17.95 28.66 15.22
N VAL A 410 18.43 28.26 14.05
CA VAL A 410 19.84 27.98 13.76
C VAL A 410 20.20 28.66 12.44
N LYS A 411 21.30 29.40 12.41
CA LYS A 411 21.75 30.17 11.26
C LYS A 411 22.18 29.23 10.12
N PRO A 412 21.53 29.26 8.93
CA PRO A 412 22.00 28.50 7.77
C PRO A 412 23.25 29.17 7.17
N VAL A 413 24.26 28.38 6.81
CA VAL A 413 25.53 28.88 6.26
C VAL A 413 25.30 29.63 4.94
N ASN A 414 24.36 29.16 4.11
CA ASN A 414 24.02 29.77 2.82
C ASN A 414 23.45 31.20 2.92
N GLN A 415 23.03 31.69 4.10
CA GLN A 415 22.61 33.09 4.25
C GLN A 415 23.77 34.06 4.52
N LEU A 416 24.98 33.57 4.81
CA LEU A 416 26.18 34.42 4.94
C LEU A 416 26.79 34.78 3.59
N THR A 417 26.74 33.85 2.64
CA THR A 417 27.27 34.03 1.28
C THR A 417 26.40 34.91 0.39
N VAL A 418 25.12 35.13 0.71
CA VAL A 418 24.22 35.99 -0.10
C VAL A 418 24.60 37.48 -0.09
N LEU A 419 25.46 37.92 0.85
CA LEU A 419 25.99 39.30 0.81
C LEU A 419 27.18 39.46 -0.15
N ASP A 420 27.81 38.38 -0.64
CA ASP A 420 28.97 38.45 -1.52
C ASP A 420 28.81 37.58 -2.78
N LYS A 421 28.33 38.24 -3.85
CA LYS A 421 28.38 37.86 -5.27
C LYS A 421 27.43 36.76 -5.76
N ASP A 422 26.40 37.18 -6.52
CA ASP A 422 26.19 36.96 -7.97
C ASP A 422 26.52 35.60 -8.67
N GLN A 423 26.92 34.55 -7.96
CA GLN A 423 27.30 33.24 -8.54
C GLN A 423 26.20 32.16 -8.41
N THR A 424 25.06 32.47 -7.79
CA THR A 424 23.91 31.56 -7.66
C THR A 424 23.00 31.49 -8.90
N LEU A 425 23.43 32.08 -10.03
CA LEU A 425 22.71 32.03 -11.31
C LEU A 425 22.79 30.69 -12.04
N GLU A 426 23.71 29.78 -11.68
CA GLU A 426 23.86 28.49 -12.39
C GLU A 426 22.91 27.39 -11.87
N ALA A 427 22.62 27.34 -10.57
CA ALA A 427 21.72 26.33 -10.01
C ALA A 427 20.26 26.54 -10.46
N LEU A 428 19.75 27.77 -10.37
CA LEU A 428 18.40 28.12 -10.86
C LEU A 428 18.27 28.00 -12.38
N ARG A 429 19.37 28.20 -13.12
CA ARG A 429 19.39 28.04 -14.58
C ARG A 429 19.27 26.58 -15.00
N ASN A 430 19.90 25.64 -14.29
CA ASN A 430 19.84 24.22 -14.65
C ASN A 430 18.43 23.63 -14.48
N ASP A 431 17.72 23.94 -13.39
CA ASP A 431 16.32 23.48 -13.21
C ASP A 431 15.41 24.06 -14.31
N HIS A 432 15.44 25.39 -14.52
CA HIS A 432 14.59 26.04 -15.51
C HIS A 432 14.92 25.65 -16.96
N GLN A 433 16.20 25.40 -17.26
CA GLN A 433 16.62 24.91 -18.58
C GLN A 433 16.17 23.47 -18.82
N SER A 434 16.15 22.60 -17.81
CA SER A 434 15.68 21.21 -17.97
C SER A 434 14.18 21.12 -18.27
N ASP A 435 13.34 21.88 -17.55
CA ASP A 435 11.91 21.97 -17.83
C ASP A 435 11.62 22.62 -19.19
N TRP A 436 12.43 23.62 -19.59
CA TRP A 436 12.32 24.25 -20.91
C TRP A 436 12.73 23.30 -22.04
N GLU A 437 13.78 22.50 -21.88
CA GLU A 437 14.20 21.50 -22.88
C GLU A 437 13.16 20.36 -23.00
N LEU A 438 12.56 19.92 -21.88
CA LEU A 438 11.46 18.96 -21.90
C LEU A 438 10.20 19.55 -22.57
N ALA A 439 9.87 20.81 -22.29
CA ALA A 439 8.76 21.51 -22.93
C ALA A 439 9.00 21.70 -24.44
N VAL A 440 10.19 22.13 -24.85
CA VAL A 440 10.56 22.27 -26.27
C VAL A 440 10.55 20.91 -26.96
N GLY A 441 11.07 19.84 -26.35
CA GLY A 441 10.99 18.47 -26.88
C GLY A 441 9.55 17.97 -27.06
N TYR A 442 8.64 18.36 -26.18
CA TYR A 442 7.22 18.04 -26.27
C TYR A 442 6.48 18.86 -27.34
N PHE A 443 6.64 20.19 -27.34
CA PHE A 443 5.91 21.10 -28.23
C PHE A 443 6.48 21.19 -29.66
N CYS A 444 7.79 21.01 -29.85
CA CYS A 444 8.40 20.88 -31.18
C CYS A 444 8.32 19.45 -31.75
N ASN A 445 7.67 18.50 -31.07
CA ASN A 445 7.35 17.21 -31.67
C ASN A 445 6.41 17.44 -32.87
N PHE A 446 6.87 17.10 -34.08
CA PHE A 446 6.12 17.25 -35.33
C PHE A 446 4.70 16.67 -35.25
N THR A 447 4.51 15.59 -34.49
CA THR A 447 3.20 14.97 -34.24
C THR A 447 2.23 15.91 -33.53
N VAL A 448 2.70 16.62 -32.49
CA VAL A 448 1.89 17.56 -31.71
C VAL A 448 1.55 18.79 -32.55
N LEU A 449 2.56 19.38 -33.22
CA LEU A 449 2.38 20.54 -34.09
C LEU A 449 1.41 20.25 -35.26
N SER A 450 1.57 19.08 -35.90
CA SER A 450 0.66 18.61 -36.96
C SER A 450 -0.76 18.38 -36.44
N THR A 451 -0.92 17.83 -35.23
CA THR A 451 -2.25 17.64 -34.62
C THR A 451 -2.94 18.98 -34.36
N VAL A 452 -2.22 19.97 -33.82
CA VAL A 452 -2.76 21.34 -33.63
C VAL A 452 -3.15 21.96 -34.97
N PHE A 453 -2.30 21.83 -35.99
CA PHE A 453 -2.60 22.36 -37.33
C PHE A 453 -3.84 21.71 -37.95
N MET A 454 -4.01 20.39 -37.81
CA MET A 454 -5.19 19.67 -38.31
C MET A 454 -6.47 20.04 -37.55
N VAL A 455 -6.40 20.33 -36.24
CA VAL A 455 -7.54 20.83 -35.45
C VAL A 455 -7.92 22.25 -35.89
N VAL A 456 -6.95 23.15 -36.10
CA VAL A 456 -7.20 24.50 -36.60
C VAL A 456 -7.78 24.45 -38.02
N TYR A 457 -7.23 23.61 -38.90
CA TYR A 457 -7.75 23.39 -40.25
C TYR A 457 -9.21 22.89 -40.22
N ALA A 458 -9.51 21.89 -39.41
CA ALA A 458 -10.88 21.38 -39.26
C ALA A 458 -11.84 22.45 -38.72
N PHE A 459 -11.41 23.26 -37.75
CA PHE A 459 -12.22 24.35 -37.20
C PHE A 459 -12.50 25.43 -38.26
N VAL A 460 -11.47 25.87 -39.00
CA VAL A 460 -11.62 26.82 -40.12
C VAL A 460 -12.53 26.25 -41.20
N HIS A 461 -12.39 24.98 -41.55
CA HIS A 461 -13.25 24.30 -42.53
C HIS A 461 -14.71 24.21 -42.05
N ILE A 462 -14.96 23.98 -40.75
CA ILE A 462 -16.32 23.99 -40.18
C ILE A 462 -16.94 25.39 -40.22
N VAL A 463 -16.15 26.44 -39.98
CA VAL A 463 -16.61 27.84 -40.00
C VAL A 463 -16.83 28.38 -41.42
N LEU A 464 -16.04 27.91 -42.41
CA LEU A 464 -16.12 28.35 -43.80
C LEU A 464 -17.03 27.48 -44.69
N CYS A 465 -17.46 26.30 -44.23
CA CYS A 465 -18.46 25.50 -44.94
C CYS A 465 -19.85 26.15 -44.85
N GLU A 466 -20.35 26.68 -45.97
CA GLU A 466 -21.75 27.07 -46.08
C GLU A 466 -22.68 25.88 -45.78
N PRO A 467 -23.79 26.09 -45.05
CA PRO A 467 -24.74 25.03 -44.77
C PRO A 467 -25.40 24.54 -46.07
N ASN A 468 -25.28 23.24 -46.35
CA ASN A 468 -25.82 22.61 -47.56
C ASN A 468 -27.29 23.00 -47.79
N ARG A 469 -27.54 23.68 -48.91
CA ARG A 469 -28.89 24.08 -49.35
C ARG A 469 -29.71 22.83 -49.65
N ILE A 470 -30.65 22.52 -48.76
CA ILE A 470 -31.55 21.36 -48.88
C ILE A 470 -32.35 21.48 -50.18
N GLN A 471 -31.97 20.69 -51.20
CA GLN A 471 -32.76 20.52 -52.41
C GLN A 471 -33.93 19.58 -52.10
N GLY A 472 -35.05 20.18 -51.69
CA GLY A 472 -36.32 19.47 -51.58
C GLY A 472 -36.76 18.94 -52.95
N LEU A 473 -37.14 17.67 -53.01
CA LEU A 473 -37.78 17.06 -54.17
C LEU A 473 -39.21 17.59 -54.29
N GLU A 474 -39.39 18.72 -54.99
CA GLU A 474 -40.70 19.16 -55.44
C GLU A 474 -41.20 18.24 -56.57
N LEU A 475 -42.02 17.26 -56.19
CA LEU A 475 -42.88 16.54 -57.12
C LEU A 475 -43.92 17.52 -57.69
N LYS A 476 -43.71 18.02 -58.91
CA LYS A 476 -44.78 18.65 -59.69
C LYS A 476 -45.70 17.57 -60.27
N ALA A 477 -46.99 17.86 -60.17
CA ALA A 477 -48.11 17.02 -60.61
C ALA A 477 -48.21 16.90 -62.14
#